data_AF-A0A955IR83-F1
#
_entry.id   AF-A0A955IR83-F1
#
_cell.length_a   1.000
_cell.length_b   1.000
_cell.length_c   1.000
_cell.angle_alpha   90.00
_cell.angle_beta   90.00
_cell.angle_gamma   90.00
#
_symmetry.space_group_name_H-M   'P 1'
#
loop_
_entity.id
_entity.type
_entity.pdbx_description
1 polymer ?
#
loop_
_entity_poly.entity_id
_entity_poly.type
_entity_poly.pdbx_seq_one_letter_code
_entity_poly.pdbx_strand_id
1 'polypeptide(L)'
;QGLVDAPGFWESPERYFRTDWQGPPRPWIDPLKEAKAEEIALKLKLTTRGRILNRHGYDLRSTFEEIAAEHALAEKYGITLPEMETDADDDVKPNLRLTAGEDGEAA
;
A
#
# COMPACT_ATOMS: atom_id res chain seq x y z
N GLN A 1 -17.53 -30.92 -20.00
CA GLN A 1 -17.04 -31.60 -18.78
C GLN A 1 -15.94 -30.74 -18.20
N GLY A 2 -16.02 -30.42 -16.91
CA GLY A 2 -15.08 -29.53 -16.22
C GLY A 2 -13.94 -30.30 -15.54
N LEU A 3 -13.11 -30.99 -16.33
CA LEU A 3 -11.81 -31.44 -15.83
C LEU A 3 -10.85 -30.25 -15.92
N VAL A 4 -10.46 -29.69 -14.77
CA VAL A 4 -9.35 -28.77 -14.67
C VAL A 4 -8.09 -29.62 -14.46
N ASP A 5 -7.09 -29.42 -15.32
CA ASP A 5 -5.78 -30.04 -15.13
C ASP A 5 -5.09 -29.37 -13.93
N ALA A 6 -4.83 -30.16 -12.88
CA ALA A 6 -4.31 -29.69 -11.61
C ALA A 6 -3.00 -30.45 -11.26
N PRO A 7 -1.89 -30.14 -11.95
CA PRO A 7 -0.62 -30.83 -11.74
C PRO A 7 -0.11 -30.61 -10.31
N GLY A 8 0.28 -31.70 -9.63
CA GLY A 8 0.79 -31.64 -8.26
C GLY A 8 -0.27 -31.28 -7.20
N PHE A 9 -1.58 -31.41 -7.49
CA PHE A 9 -2.64 -31.12 -6.52
C PHE A 9 -2.44 -31.85 -5.20
N TRP A 10 -2.13 -33.14 -5.25
CA TRP A 10 -1.93 -33.96 -4.04
C TRP A 10 -0.62 -33.66 -3.31
N GLU A 11 0.34 -33.01 -3.97
CA GLU A 11 1.64 -32.64 -3.39
C GLU A 11 1.56 -31.32 -2.62
N SER A 12 0.70 -30.39 -3.05
CA SER A 12 0.50 -29.10 -2.39
C SER A 12 -0.95 -28.60 -2.52
N PRO A 13 -1.93 -29.26 -1.87
CA PRO A 13 -3.34 -28.89 -1.96
C PRO A 13 -3.62 -27.44 -1.52
N GLU A 14 -2.85 -26.94 -0.57
CA GLU A 14 -2.95 -25.58 -0.03
C GLU A 14 -2.77 -24.49 -1.09
N ARG A 15 -2.02 -24.75 -2.17
CA ARG A 15 -1.90 -23.80 -3.29
C ARG A 15 -3.24 -23.59 -4.00
N TYR A 16 -4.01 -24.67 -4.12
CA TYR A 16 -5.29 -24.68 -4.82
C TYR A 16 -6.44 -24.15 -3.95
N PHE A 17 -6.28 -24.19 -2.62
CA PHE A 17 -7.28 -23.67 -1.68
C PHE A 17 -7.07 -22.20 -1.29
N ARG A 18 -5.95 -21.58 -1.70
CA ARG A 18 -5.73 -20.15 -1.49
C ARG A 18 -6.67 -19.34 -2.37
N THR A 19 -7.68 -18.76 -1.74
CA THR A 19 -8.61 -17.82 -2.35
C THR A 19 -8.71 -16.60 -1.43
N ASP A 20 -8.62 -15.42 -2.03
CA ASP A 20 -8.91 -14.16 -1.36
C ASP A 20 -10.16 -13.53 -1.99
N TRP A 21 -11.07 -13.07 -1.15
CA TRP A 21 -12.25 -12.32 -1.60
C TRP A 21 -11.90 -10.84 -1.77
N GLN A 22 -12.29 -10.27 -2.91
CA GLN A 22 -12.20 -8.84 -3.18
C GLN A 22 -13.60 -8.25 -3.13
N GLY A 23 -13.84 -7.43 -2.11
CA GLY A 23 -15.12 -6.73 -1.97
C GLY A 23 -15.26 -5.57 -2.95
N PRO A 24 -16.47 -5.05 -3.17
CA PRO A 24 -16.65 -3.83 -3.94
C PRO A 24 -15.88 -2.66 -3.28
N PRO A 25 -15.31 -1.74 -4.08
CA PRO A 25 -14.58 -0.59 -3.55
C PRO A 25 -15.47 0.24 -2.62
N ARG A 26 -14.88 0.70 -1.53
CA ARG A 26 -15.58 1.62 -0.61
C ARG A 26 -15.58 3.02 -1.23
N PRO A 27 -16.70 3.78 -1.12
CA PRO A 27 -16.71 5.15 -1.58
C PRO A 27 -15.78 6.00 -0.72
N TRP A 28 -15.05 6.90 -1.37
CA TRP A 28 -14.15 7.83 -0.69
C TRP A 28 -14.96 9.01 -0.16
N ILE A 29 -14.74 9.40 1.10
CA ILE A 29 -15.39 10.56 1.74
C ILE A 29 -14.53 11.82 1.50
N ASP A 30 -13.22 11.71 1.68
CA ASP A 30 -12.25 12.77 1.37
C ASP A 30 -11.01 12.15 0.71
N PRO A 31 -10.91 12.20 -0.64
CA PRO A 31 -9.84 11.57 -1.37
C PRO A 31 -8.43 11.92 -0.91
N LEU A 32 -8.20 13.19 -0.58
CA LEU A 32 -6.86 13.67 -0.27
C LEU A 32 -6.44 13.21 1.13
N LYS A 33 -7.35 13.30 2.11
CA LYS A 33 -7.05 12.87 3.48
C LYS A 33 -6.92 11.36 3.60
N GLU A 34 -7.77 10.61 2.89
CA GLU A 34 -7.69 9.15 2.88
C GLU A 34 -6.39 8.66 2.24
N ALA A 35 -5.98 9.24 1.10
CA ALA A 35 -4.70 8.90 0.47
C ALA A 35 -3.50 9.19 1.39
N LYS A 36 -3.47 10.35 2.06
CA LYS A 36 -2.42 10.68 3.05
C LYS A 36 -2.42 9.71 4.24
N ALA A 37 -3.59 9.33 4.74
CA ALA A 37 -3.70 8.35 5.82
C ALA A 37 -3.16 6.97 5.41
N GLU A 38 -3.42 6.54 4.18
CA GLU A 38 -2.90 5.29 3.62
C GLU A 38 -1.37 5.33 3.44
N GLU A 39 -0.83 6.46 2.96
CA GLU A 39 0.61 6.69 2.87
C GLU A 39 1.29 6.59 4.25
N ILE A 40 0.73 7.27 5.27
CA ILE A 40 1.24 7.22 6.65
C ILE A 40 1.16 5.80 7.20
N ALA A 41 0.04 5.10 7.00
CA ALA A 41 -0.13 3.72 7.46
C ALA A 41 0.88 2.76 6.80
N LEU A 42 1.21 2.99 5.53
CA LEU A 42 2.22 2.22 4.81
C LEU A 42 3.62 2.49 5.36
N LYS A 43 3.97 3.77 5.59
CA LYS A 43 5.25 4.19 6.20
C LYS A 43 5.42 3.60 7.61
N LEU A 44 4.35 3.58 8.40
CA LEU A 44 4.34 2.99 9.74
C LEU A 44 4.23 1.46 9.76
N LYS A 45 4.18 0.79 8.59
CA LYS A 45 4.01 -0.67 8.44
C LYS A 45 2.74 -1.22 9.11
N LEU A 46 1.72 -0.38 9.28
CA LEU A 46 0.41 -0.76 9.84
C LEU A 46 -0.49 -1.42 8.78
N THR A 47 -0.13 -1.29 7.51
CA THR A 47 -0.86 -1.88 6.38
C THR A 47 0.12 -2.27 5.27
N THR A 48 -0.38 -3.02 4.29
CA THR A 48 0.38 -3.42 3.09
C THR A 48 -0.24 -2.82 1.84
N ARG A 49 0.55 -2.71 0.77
CA ARG A 49 0.06 -2.26 -0.55
C ARG A 49 -1.09 -3.11 -1.06
N GLY A 50 -0.99 -4.44 -0.92
CA GLY A 50 -2.06 -5.35 -1.31
C GLY A 50 -3.36 -5.12 -0.53
N ARG A 51 -3.29 -4.79 0.76
CA ARG A 51 -4.49 -4.50 1.56
C ARG A 51 -5.14 -3.16 1.17
N ILE A 52 -4.33 -2.18 0.79
CA ILE A 52 -4.83 -0.91 0.24
C ILE A 52 -5.50 -1.15 -1.12
N LEU A 53 -4.83 -1.85 -2.03
CA LEU A 53 -5.39 -2.16 -3.36
C LEU A 53 -6.68 -2.97 -3.27
N ASN A 54 -6.74 -4.00 -2.43
CA ASN A 54 -7.94 -4.82 -2.25
C ASN A 54 -9.13 -3.98 -1.74
N ARG A 55 -8.90 -3.00 -0.85
CA ARG A 55 -9.94 -2.06 -0.39
C ARG A 55 -10.54 -1.25 -1.56
N HIS A 56 -9.71 -0.95 -2.55
CA HIS A 56 -10.09 -0.25 -3.78
C HIS A 56 -10.55 -1.20 -4.89
N GLY A 57 -10.62 -2.51 -4.62
CA GLY A 57 -11.06 -3.53 -5.57
C GLY A 57 -10.01 -3.98 -6.58
N TYR A 58 -8.73 -3.70 -6.33
CA TYR A 58 -7.61 -4.07 -7.19
C TYR A 58 -6.77 -5.21 -6.60
N ASP A 59 -6.14 -5.98 -7.49
CA ASP A 59 -5.17 -7.02 -7.11
C ASP A 59 -3.73 -6.54 -7.22
N LEU A 60 -2.92 -6.87 -6.23
CA LEU A 60 -1.51 -6.44 -6.17
C LEU A 60 -0.70 -6.94 -7.37
N ARG A 61 -0.91 -8.19 -7.79
CA ARG A 61 -0.13 -8.79 -8.87
C ARG A 61 -0.49 -8.15 -10.20
N SER A 62 -1.79 -8.02 -10.50
CA SER A 62 -2.26 -7.34 -11.72
C SER A 62 -1.71 -5.92 -11.80
N THR A 63 -1.81 -5.15 -10.70
CA THR A 63 -1.30 -3.78 -10.67
C THR A 63 0.21 -3.72 -10.95
N PHE A 64 1.01 -4.64 -10.42
CA PHE A 64 2.45 -4.63 -10.68
C PHE A 64 2.80 -5.07 -12.11
N GLU A 65 2.06 -6.02 -12.67
CA GLU A 65 2.20 -6.43 -14.07
C GLU A 65 1.82 -5.29 -15.02
N GLU A 66 0.75 -4.54 -14.71
CA GLU A 66 0.31 -3.35 -15.46
C GLU A 66 1.33 -2.22 -15.38
N ILE A 67 1.83 -1.87 -14.19
CA ILE A 67 2.88 -0.85 -14.03
C ILE A 67 4.12 -1.22 -14.84
N ALA A 68 4.58 -2.47 -14.77
CA ALA A 68 5.73 -2.92 -15.56
C ALA A 68 5.49 -2.80 -17.07
N ALA A 69 4.28 -3.13 -17.53
CA ALA A 69 3.89 -2.99 -18.92
C ALA A 69 3.81 -1.51 -19.36
N GLU A 70 3.30 -0.63 -18.51
CA GLU A 70 3.25 0.81 -18.74
C GLU A 70 4.65 1.41 -18.90
N HIS A 71 5.59 1.06 -18.02
CA HIS A 71 6.98 1.50 -18.15
C HIS A 71 7.62 1.01 -19.46
N ALA A 72 7.45 -0.26 -19.82
CA ALA A 72 7.96 -0.81 -21.08
C ALA A 72 7.36 -0.12 -22.32
N LEU A 73 6.07 0.23 -22.25
CA LEU A 73 5.41 0.99 -23.32
C LEU A 73 5.91 2.43 -23.40
N ALA A 74 6.07 3.10 -22.26
CA ALA A 74 6.59 4.45 -22.20
C ALA A 74 8.00 4.54 -22.80
N GLU A 75 8.89 3.60 -22.46
CA GLU A 75 10.21 3.48 -23.06
C GLU A 75 10.15 3.29 -24.58
N LYS A 76 9.27 2.40 -25.05
CA LYS A 76 9.08 2.14 -26.48
C LYS A 76 8.65 3.39 -27.26
N TYR A 77 7.84 4.25 -26.67
CA TYR A 77 7.36 5.48 -27.30
C TYR A 77 8.22 6.72 -26.96
N GLY A 78 9.28 6.58 -26.16
CA GLY A 78 10.12 7.69 -25.72
C GLY A 78 9.39 8.69 -24.82
N ILE A 79 8.41 8.22 -24.05
CA ILE A 79 7.63 9.04 -23.11
C ILE A 79 8.28 8.95 -21.73
N THR A 80 8.58 10.10 -21.13
CA THR A 80 9.05 10.18 -19.74
C THR A 80 7.84 10.19 -18.81
N LEU A 81 7.67 9.14 -18.01
CA LEU A 81 6.69 9.12 -16.92
C LEU A 81 7.29 9.86 -15.71
N PRO A 82 6.58 10.81 -15.09
CA PRO A 82 7.04 11.43 -13.87
C PRO A 82 7.02 10.39 -12.74
N GLU A 83 8.18 10.04 -12.21
CA GLU A 83 8.26 9.39 -10.90
C GLU A 83 7.99 10.46 -9.84
N MET A 84 7.22 10.12 -8.80
CA MET A 84 7.05 11.04 -7.67
C MET A 84 8.42 11.28 -7.03
N GLU A 85 8.98 12.47 -7.22
CA GLU A 85 9.99 12.98 -6.31
C GLU A 85 9.28 13.18 -4.97
N THR A 86 9.77 12.51 -3.93
CA THR A 86 9.30 12.80 -2.58
C THR A 86 9.81 14.21 -2.24
N ASP A 87 8.98 15.21 -2.47
CA ASP A 87 9.15 16.51 -1.82
C ASP A 87 9.10 16.21 -0.31
N ALA A 88 10.28 16.23 0.31
CA ALA A 88 10.45 16.09 1.73
C ALA A 88 9.98 17.39 2.40
N ASP A 89 8.68 17.66 2.36
CA ASP A 89 8.12 18.92 2.86
C ASP A 89 7.28 18.69 4.12
N ASP A 90 7.90 19.14 5.21
CA ASP A 90 7.36 20.02 6.25
C ASP A 90 6.21 19.58 7.18
N ASP A 91 6.39 19.95 8.45
CA ASP A 91 5.42 19.98 9.55
C ASP A 91 5.05 18.70 10.33
N VAL A 92 6.05 18.00 10.87
CA VAL A 92 5.89 17.41 12.20
C VAL A 92 7.07 17.80 13.09
N LYS A 93 7.00 18.98 13.72
CA LYS A 93 7.82 19.25 14.91
C LYS A 93 7.31 18.35 16.03
N PRO A 94 8.12 17.43 16.58
CA PRO A 94 7.70 16.65 17.73
C PRO A 94 7.64 17.58 18.94
N ASN A 95 6.44 18.03 19.29
CA ASN A 95 6.17 18.75 20.52
C ASN A 95 6.20 17.76 21.68
N LEU A 96 7.37 17.31 22.11
CA LEU A 96 7.52 16.61 23.38
C LEU A 96 8.34 17.49 24.33
N ARG A 97 7.72 18.55 24.84
CA ARG A 97 8.19 19.19 26.06
C ARG A 97 7.65 18.39 27.24
N LEU A 98 8.33 17.30 27.58
CA LEU A 98 8.28 16.76 28.93
C LEU A 98 8.89 17.83 29.83
N THR A 99 8.04 18.65 30.47
CA THR A 99 8.49 19.56 31.51
C THR A 99 9.03 18.70 32.65
N ALA A 100 10.34 18.75 32.85
CA ALA A 100 10.99 18.20 34.04
C ALA A 100 10.32 18.79 35.27
N GLY A 101 9.86 17.92 36.17
CA GLY A 101 9.72 18.29 37.57
C GLY A 101 11.14 18.46 38.12
N GLU A 102 11.50 19.68 38.49
CA GLU A 102 12.59 19.94 39.41
C GLU A 102 12.00 20.73 40.57
N ASP A 103 11.60 19.97 41.59
CA ASP A 103 11.43 20.44 42.95
C ASP A 103 12.82 20.83 43.49
N GLY A 104 12.95 22.01 44.08
CA GLY A 104 14.23 22.51 44.59
C GLY A 104 14.11 23.83 45.33
N GLU A 105 13.46 23.78 46.48
CA GLU A 105 13.24 24.86 47.43
C GLU A 105 14.55 25.52 47.89
N ALA A 106 14.53 26.85 47.98
CA ALA A 106 15.66 27.71 48.31
C ALA A 106 16.10 27.56 49.78
N ALA A 107 17.42 27.56 49.99
CA ALA A 107 18.08 27.81 51.27
C ALA A 107 18.56 29.26 51.36
#